data_AF-A0A7C4RHW2-F1
#
_entry.id   AF-A0A7C4RHW2-F1
#
_cell.length_a   1.000
_cell.length_b   1.000
_cell.length_c   1.000
_cell.angle_alpha   90.00
_cell.angle_beta   90.00
_cell.angle_gamma   90.00
#
_symmetry.space_group_name_H-M   'P 1'
#
loop_
_entity.id
_entity.type
_entity.pdbx_description
1 polymer ?
#
loop_
_entity_poly.entity_id
_entity_poly.type
_entity_poly.pdbx_seq_one_letter_code
_entity_poly.pdbx_strand_id
1 'polypeptide(L)'
;MKLQLILIVLTFSYVILIGFHDLAHANPSILIEFLYYDRLCPDCPGQEIYYEVYIHNSNVVDNVERDYEEVIQVKRIYWNSQEGWAKRELYQLSPLDWNTIIVNEEVVLKGGDQFVDEIHLRQIIDNYLTREHDVAVLDAIVNPRTILKGEILNINVTVTNKGKQPESFNMTISLNSTIVAELCVMLLEPNTNRTISFYLNTTEFSEGYYFLRIHSLPVQNEVNISDNVYNAGMIEVKVSNTSLTYIRDIAVSSLISSKSRATNHERINVTVIVKNLGSVIENFTLRIFLNESFITEMDIVNLNPGSNIFKIFTVNLTDLLPGDYILKASVVLESDLNQENNELSCVISILNPFNESDGIFYISNVLLAFVFGFFETFSPCLIVLLSFVITYTVGETMSFKESFTKVIAFGVGFLSSAVLFSAVAIIFFFSIPFQDLMSFIICVFAIFFGLNIMGLNITRFFKKQNGVKSLIQKLAKKYAKTYVGIIVLGFLFYFLDPCVAPFFFAVIPLVMNVNFTLIVLAFCFGVMLPFVIIGVVTGSISKLVRSIYKHRSKLHMISGSLLVCYSIYLMIHLIF
;
A
#
# COMPACT_ATOMS: atom_id res chain seq x y z
N MET A 1 -7.48 13.49 1.40
CA MET A 1 -7.67 12.16 0.79
C MET A 1 -6.61 11.82 -0.29
N LYS A 2 -6.35 12.69 -1.28
CA LYS A 2 -5.33 12.44 -2.34
C LYS A 2 -3.89 12.22 -1.82
N LEU A 3 -3.47 12.94 -0.77
CA LEU A 3 -2.13 12.81 -0.18
C LEU A 3 -1.93 11.49 0.58
N GLN A 4 -2.97 11.00 1.27
CA GLN A 4 -2.92 9.73 1.99
C GLN A 4 -2.75 8.53 1.05
N LEU A 5 -3.33 8.58 -0.15
CA LEU A 5 -3.24 7.48 -1.12
C LEU A 5 -1.87 7.44 -1.80
N ILE A 6 -1.29 8.60 -2.12
CA ILE A 6 0.09 8.71 -2.62
C ILE A 6 1.06 8.24 -1.53
N LEU A 7 0.80 8.58 -0.27
CA LEU A 7 1.60 8.11 0.85
C LEU A 7 1.51 6.59 1.00
N ILE A 8 0.34 5.97 0.84
CA ILE A 8 0.18 4.50 0.90
C ILE A 8 0.97 3.82 -0.23
N VAL A 9 0.89 4.31 -1.47
CA VAL A 9 1.63 3.72 -2.60
C VAL A 9 3.14 3.92 -2.45
N LEU A 10 3.58 5.09 -1.99
CA LEU A 10 4.99 5.36 -1.71
C LEU A 10 5.50 4.53 -0.52
N THR A 11 4.70 4.35 0.53
CA THR A 11 5.05 3.48 1.67
C THR A 11 5.13 2.02 1.26
N PHE A 12 4.23 1.53 0.40
CA PHE A 12 4.27 0.16 -0.10
C PHE A 12 5.49 -0.07 -1.00
N SER A 13 5.81 0.91 -1.86
CA SER A 13 7.02 0.87 -2.70
C SER A 13 8.31 0.99 -1.86
N TYR A 14 8.30 1.78 -0.79
CA TYR A 14 9.43 1.98 0.13
C TYR A 14 9.66 0.77 1.03
N VAL A 15 8.59 0.12 1.51
CA VAL A 15 8.64 -1.14 2.26
C VAL A 15 9.21 -2.27 1.39
N ILE A 16 8.88 -2.31 0.10
CA ILE A 16 9.48 -3.26 -0.86
C ILE A 16 10.97 -2.95 -1.10
N LEU A 17 11.38 -1.68 -1.11
CA LEU A 17 12.77 -1.29 -1.31
C LEU A 17 13.66 -1.56 -0.08
N ILE A 18 13.14 -1.29 1.12
CA ILE A 18 13.80 -1.59 2.40
C ILE A 18 13.92 -3.11 2.60
N GLY A 19 12.86 -3.86 2.25
CA GLY A 19 12.87 -5.33 2.30
C GLY A 19 13.95 -6.00 1.42
N PHE A 20 14.61 -5.25 0.54
CA PHE A 20 15.77 -5.72 -0.24
C PHE A 20 17.12 -5.09 0.17
N HIS A 21 17.12 -3.98 0.93
CA HIS A 21 18.36 -3.32 1.36
C HIS A 21 18.89 -3.85 2.70
N ASP A 22 18.00 -4.29 3.60
CA ASP A 22 18.39 -4.77 4.94
C ASP A 22 19.00 -6.18 4.96
N LEU A 23 19.34 -6.75 3.81
CA LEU A 23 20.05 -8.03 3.71
C LEU A 23 21.57 -7.90 3.49
N ALA A 24 22.12 -6.69 3.58
CA ALA A 24 23.55 -6.47 3.39
C ALA A 24 24.09 -5.53 4.48
N HIS A 25 24.87 -6.13 5.40
CA HIS A 25 25.61 -5.53 6.51
C HIS A 25 24.89 -5.51 7.86
N ALA A 26 24.76 -6.70 8.46
CA ALA A 26 24.85 -6.80 9.91
C ALA A 26 26.31 -6.48 10.31
N ASN A 27 26.50 -5.50 11.19
CA ASN A 27 27.77 -5.38 11.91
C ASN A 27 27.90 -6.62 12.81
N PRO A 28 29.05 -7.30 12.83
CA PRO A 28 29.24 -8.51 13.60
C PRO A 28 29.17 -8.18 15.10
N SER A 29 28.47 -9.02 15.86
CA SER A 29 28.21 -8.81 17.30
C SER A 29 29.44 -9.00 18.20
N ILE A 30 30.48 -9.70 17.72
CA ILE A 30 31.70 -10.00 18.50
C ILE A 30 32.94 -9.82 17.62
N LEU A 31 33.87 -8.97 18.05
CA LEU A 31 35.18 -8.76 17.44
C LEU A 31 36.25 -9.58 18.17
N ILE A 32 36.96 -10.43 17.44
CA ILE A 32 38.16 -11.13 17.93
C ILE A 32 39.38 -10.54 17.25
N GLU A 33 40.26 -9.90 18.02
CA GLU A 33 41.54 -9.40 17.53
C GLU A 33 42.64 -10.42 17.82
N PHE A 34 43.34 -10.87 16.77
CA PHE A 34 44.46 -11.81 16.90
C PHE A 34 45.78 -11.13 16.53
N LEU A 35 46.67 -11.00 17.51
CA LEU A 35 47.97 -10.34 17.36
C LEU A 35 49.02 -11.30 16.80
N TYR A 36 49.36 -11.20 15.52
CA TYR A 36 50.20 -12.19 14.82
C TYR A 36 51.54 -11.65 14.31
N TYR A 37 52.45 -12.59 14.01
CA TYR A 37 53.74 -12.33 13.40
C TYR A 37 53.84 -13.04 12.04
N ASP A 38 54.27 -12.32 11.00
CA ASP A 38 54.28 -12.82 9.60
C ASP A 38 55.50 -13.71 9.27
N ARG A 39 56.58 -13.60 10.06
CA ARG A 39 57.82 -14.37 9.86
C ARG A 39 58.27 -15.03 11.15
N LEU A 40 57.83 -16.26 11.36
CA LEU A 40 58.39 -17.14 12.39
C LEU A 40 59.24 -18.19 11.68
N CYS A 41 60.49 -18.35 12.10
CA CYS A 41 61.40 -19.33 11.53
C CYS A 41 61.22 -20.67 12.28
N PRO A 42 60.81 -21.75 11.60
CA PRO A 42 60.61 -23.06 12.23
C PRO A 42 61.89 -23.65 12.84
N ASP A 43 63.07 -23.26 12.33
CA ASP A 43 64.37 -23.86 12.65
C ASP A 43 65.22 -23.03 13.64
N CYS A 44 64.63 -22.03 14.31
CA CYS A 44 65.36 -21.19 15.27
C CYS A 44 65.47 -21.85 16.66
N PRO A 45 66.70 -22.11 17.17
CA PRO A 45 66.88 -22.74 18.48
C PRO A 45 66.34 -21.83 19.61
N GLY A 46 65.42 -22.37 20.42
CA GLY A 46 64.78 -21.66 21.54
C GLY A 46 63.44 -20.98 21.21
N GLN A 47 62.96 -21.04 19.97
CA GLN A 47 61.68 -20.44 19.55
C GLN A 47 60.63 -21.45 19.06
N GLU A 48 60.95 -22.75 19.07
CA GLU A 48 60.08 -23.84 18.62
C GLU A 48 58.75 -23.88 19.38
N ILE A 49 58.79 -23.80 20.71
CA ILE A 49 57.59 -23.77 21.57
C ILE A 49 56.65 -22.62 21.19
N TYR A 50 57.19 -21.43 20.93
CA TYR A 50 56.35 -20.30 20.58
C TYR A 50 55.73 -20.42 19.19
N TYR A 51 56.44 -21.04 18.24
CA TYR A 51 55.89 -21.33 16.91
C TYR A 51 54.76 -22.36 16.98
N GLU A 52 54.93 -23.43 17.77
CA GLU A 52 53.87 -24.42 18.00
C GLU A 52 52.62 -23.80 18.65
N VAL A 53 52.82 -22.98 19.69
CA VAL A 53 51.73 -22.26 20.36
C VAL A 53 51.02 -21.31 19.38
N TYR A 54 51.76 -20.63 18.50
CA TYR A 54 51.16 -19.77 17.48
C TYR A 54 50.30 -20.52 16.48
N ILE A 55 50.79 -21.65 15.96
CA ILE A 55 50.02 -22.47 15.02
C ILE A 55 48.74 -22.97 15.70
N HIS A 56 48.85 -23.43 16.95
CA HIS A 56 47.69 -23.84 17.75
C HIS A 56 46.69 -22.69 17.94
N ASN A 57 47.12 -21.55 18.47
CA ASN A 57 46.25 -20.40 18.75
C ASN A 57 45.63 -19.83 17.46
N SER A 58 46.36 -19.79 16.34
CA SER A 58 45.81 -19.38 15.05
C SER A 58 44.73 -20.35 14.58
N ASN A 59 44.97 -21.68 14.67
CA ASN A 59 43.98 -22.68 14.30
C ASN A 59 42.72 -22.60 15.17
N VAL A 60 42.87 -22.32 16.47
CA VAL A 60 41.75 -22.09 17.38
C VAL A 60 40.89 -20.91 16.91
N VAL A 61 41.50 -19.78 16.55
CA VAL A 61 40.79 -18.62 15.99
C VAL A 61 40.09 -18.96 14.67
N ASP A 62 40.78 -19.68 13.76
CA ASP A 62 40.22 -20.10 12.47
C ASP A 62 39.07 -21.12 12.61
N ASN A 63 39.09 -21.97 13.64
CA ASN A 63 38.00 -22.90 13.95
C ASN A 63 36.79 -22.14 14.51
N VAL A 64 37.03 -21.19 15.42
CA VAL A 64 35.97 -20.36 16.00
C VAL A 64 35.31 -19.46 14.94
N GLU A 65 36.08 -18.81 14.08
CA GLU A 65 35.54 -18.00 12.98
C GLU A 65 34.63 -18.82 12.05
N ARG A 66 35.04 -20.05 11.74
CA ARG A 66 34.28 -20.96 10.89
C ARG A 66 32.97 -21.43 11.53
N ASP A 67 32.98 -21.68 12.83
CA ASP A 67 31.83 -22.27 13.53
C ASP A 67 30.76 -21.23 13.89
N TYR A 68 31.16 -19.98 14.13
CA TYR A 68 30.25 -18.90 14.52
C TYR A 68 29.89 -17.94 13.35
N GLU A 69 30.44 -18.15 12.16
CA GLU A 69 30.10 -17.47 10.89
C GLU A 69 29.79 -15.96 11.04
N GLU A 70 28.58 -15.52 10.66
CA GLU A 70 28.16 -14.10 10.59
C GLU A 70 28.08 -13.39 11.95
N VAL A 71 28.34 -14.11 13.05
CA VAL A 71 28.22 -13.60 14.42
C VAL A 71 29.54 -13.01 14.94
N ILE A 72 30.67 -13.50 14.41
CA ILE A 72 32.03 -13.13 14.85
C ILE A 72 32.82 -12.56 13.69
N GLN A 73 33.59 -11.49 13.94
CA GLN A 73 34.58 -10.99 13.02
C GLN A 73 35.98 -11.13 13.61
N VAL A 74 36.86 -11.80 12.86
CA VAL A 74 38.26 -11.89 13.23
C VAL A 74 39.07 -10.79 12.55
N LYS A 75 39.76 -10.00 13.36
CA LYS A 75 40.72 -8.99 12.90
C LYS A 75 42.14 -9.43 13.25
N ARG A 76 42.92 -9.81 12.24
CA ARG A 76 44.33 -10.16 12.42
C ARG A 76 45.19 -8.90 12.39
N ILE A 77 45.78 -8.56 13.54
CA ILE A 77 46.60 -7.35 13.72
C ILE A 77 48.08 -7.75 13.72
N TYR A 78 48.85 -7.14 12.84
CA TYR A 78 50.29 -7.41 12.78
C TYR A 78 51.00 -6.81 14.01
N TRP A 79 51.78 -7.62 14.73
CA TRP A 79 52.41 -7.26 16.01
C TRP A 79 53.25 -5.97 15.97
N ASN A 80 54.00 -5.76 14.89
CA ASN A 80 54.86 -4.59 14.72
C ASN A 80 54.18 -3.41 14.01
N SER A 81 52.89 -3.52 13.66
CA SER A 81 52.13 -2.40 13.09
C SER A 81 51.85 -1.33 14.14
N GLN A 82 51.56 -0.10 13.71
CA GLN A 82 51.18 1.00 14.62
C GLN A 82 50.00 0.61 15.54
N GLU A 83 49.03 -0.14 15.01
CA GLU A 83 47.91 -0.68 15.78
C GLU A 83 48.36 -1.73 16.82
N GLY A 84 49.25 -2.64 16.42
CA GLY A 84 49.85 -3.63 17.34
C GLY A 84 50.68 -3.01 18.47
N TRP A 85 51.37 -1.90 18.22
CA TRP A 85 52.04 -1.12 19.27
C TRP A 85 51.04 -0.53 20.27
N ALA A 86 49.95 0.09 19.77
CA ALA A 86 48.92 0.68 20.63
C ALA A 86 48.23 -0.36 21.53
N LYS A 87 47.91 -1.55 20.98
CA LYS A 87 47.29 -2.64 21.75
C LYS A 87 48.21 -3.19 22.84
N ARG A 88 49.53 -3.26 22.61
CA ARG A 88 50.50 -3.69 23.63
C ARG A 88 50.57 -2.75 24.82
N GLU A 89 50.55 -1.44 24.56
CA GLU A 89 50.54 -0.43 25.62
C GLU A 89 49.22 -0.48 26.40
N LEU A 90 48.09 -0.62 25.70
CA LEU A 90 46.76 -0.69 26.30
C LEU A 90 46.59 -1.89 27.25
N TYR A 91 47.04 -3.09 26.83
CA TYR A 91 46.86 -4.34 27.60
C TYR A 91 48.10 -4.79 28.38
N GLN A 92 49.13 -3.95 28.48
CA GLN A 92 50.37 -4.23 29.22
C GLN A 92 51.03 -5.57 28.80
N LEU A 93 51.14 -5.81 27.49
CA LEU A 93 51.69 -7.05 26.93
C LEU A 93 53.22 -7.00 26.84
N SER A 94 53.88 -8.10 27.23
CA SER A 94 55.33 -8.30 27.07
C SER A 94 55.69 -8.46 25.58
N PRO A 95 56.94 -8.15 25.17
CA PRO A 95 57.42 -8.46 23.81
C PRO A 95 57.31 -9.93 23.41
N LEU A 96 57.18 -10.84 24.38
CA LEU A 96 57.03 -12.28 24.18
C LEU A 96 55.55 -12.74 24.13
N ASP A 97 54.58 -11.89 24.46
CA ASP A 97 53.15 -12.24 24.48
C ASP A 97 52.49 -12.09 23.10
N TRP A 98 53.25 -12.26 22.02
CA TRP A 98 52.72 -12.29 20.66
C TRP A 98 51.89 -13.55 20.47
N ASN A 99 50.90 -13.56 19.56
CA ASN A 99 49.81 -14.55 19.45
C ASN A 99 48.66 -14.41 20.49
N THR A 100 48.63 -13.29 21.23
CA THR A 100 47.51 -12.92 22.12
C THR A 100 46.20 -12.76 21.35
N ILE A 101 45.11 -13.30 21.93
CA ILE A 101 43.73 -13.18 21.43
C ILE A 101 42.98 -12.20 22.34
N ILE A 102 42.35 -11.19 21.75
CA ILE A 102 41.54 -10.19 22.47
C ILE A 102 40.10 -10.32 21.97
N VAL A 103 39.14 -10.47 22.88
CA VAL A 103 37.71 -10.56 22.55
C VAL A 103 37.02 -9.29 23.02
N ASN A 104 36.39 -8.56 22.09
CA ASN A 104 35.63 -7.32 22.31
C ASN A 104 36.37 -6.27 23.15
N GLU A 105 37.71 -6.19 23.04
CA GLU A 105 38.56 -5.27 23.81
C GLU A 105 38.50 -5.43 25.35
N GLU A 106 37.81 -6.45 25.86
CA GLU A 106 37.58 -6.68 27.29
C GLU A 106 38.39 -7.87 27.82
N VAL A 107 38.34 -8.99 27.11
CA VAL A 107 38.96 -10.25 27.56
C VAL A 107 40.25 -10.48 26.79
N VAL A 108 41.37 -10.55 27.52
CA VAL A 108 42.70 -10.76 26.96
C VAL A 108 43.17 -12.16 27.32
N LEU A 109 43.28 -13.04 26.32
CA LEU A 109 43.90 -14.35 26.44
C LEU A 109 45.36 -14.22 26.02
N LYS A 110 46.23 -14.09 27.02
CA LYS A 110 47.67 -13.86 26.81
C LYS A 110 48.29 -14.99 26.00
N GLY A 111 49.03 -14.58 24.98
CA GLY A 111 49.78 -15.44 24.09
C GLY A 111 51.20 -15.73 24.59
N GLY A 112 52.10 -15.99 23.63
CA GLY A 112 53.50 -16.30 23.86
C GLY A 112 53.73 -17.81 23.91
N ASP A 113 54.10 -18.33 25.08
CA ASP A 113 54.35 -19.74 25.35
C ASP A 113 53.09 -20.50 25.86
N GLN A 114 51.93 -19.83 25.88
CA GLN A 114 50.69 -20.36 26.41
C GLN A 114 49.70 -20.78 25.32
N PHE A 115 49.29 -22.05 25.36
CA PHE A 115 48.21 -22.57 24.53
C PHE A 115 46.86 -22.03 25.01
N VAL A 116 46.10 -21.42 24.11
CA VAL A 116 44.73 -21.00 24.38
C VAL A 116 43.81 -22.22 24.26
N ASP A 117 43.01 -22.45 25.30
CA ASP A 117 41.98 -23.47 25.31
C ASP A 117 40.78 -23.01 24.47
N GLU A 118 40.48 -23.76 23.41
CA GLU A 118 39.36 -23.52 22.53
C GLU A 118 38.01 -23.57 23.27
N ILE A 119 37.85 -24.47 24.24
CA ILE A 119 36.61 -24.58 25.03
C ILE A 119 36.40 -23.31 25.85
N HIS A 120 37.47 -22.78 26.45
CA HIS A 120 37.42 -21.54 27.22
C HIS A 120 37.07 -20.33 26.35
N LEU A 121 37.68 -20.21 25.17
CA LEU A 121 37.34 -19.16 24.20
C LEU A 121 35.88 -19.26 23.75
N ARG A 122 35.37 -20.46 23.47
CA ARG A 122 33.96 -20.68 23.13
C ARG A 122 33.01 -20.31 24.26
N GLN A 123 33.34 -20.66 25.51
CA GLN A 123 32.54 -20.24 26.68
C GLN A 123 32.47 -18.72 26.84
N ILE A 124 33.57 -18.01 26.56
CA ILE A 124 33.60 -16.54 26.57
C ILE A 124 32.65 -16.00 25.50
N ILE A 125 32.73 -16.55 24.27
CA ILE A 125 31.86 -16.16 23.14
C ILE A 125 30.40 -16.45 23.45
N ASP A 126 30.07 -17.66 23.90
CA ASP A 126 28.70 -18.06 24.24
C ASP A 126 28.14 -17.20 25.38
N ASN A 127 28.97 -16.77 26.33
CA ASN A 127 28.58 -15.81 27.36
C ASN A 127 28.28 -14.41 26.79
N TYR A 128 29.00 -13.95 25.75
CA TYR A 128 28.62 -12.73 25.04
C TYR A 128 27.32 -12.91 24.25
N LEU A 129 27.10 -14.06 23.63
CA LEU A 129 25.87 -14.35 22.87
C LEU A 129 24.63 -14.51 23.74
N THR A 130 24.80 -14.93 24.99
CA THR A 130 23.70 -15.03 25.96
C THR A 130 23.36 -13.71 26.63
N ARG A 131 24.26 -12.71 26.56
CA ARG A 131 23.98 -11.31 26.90
C ARG A 131 23.27 -10.64 25.73
N GLU A 132 22.01 -10.99 25.54
CA GLU A 132 21.14 -10.27 24.62
C GLU A 132 20.94 -8.86 25.17
N HIS A 133 21.53 -7.87 24.50
CA HIS A 133 21.29 -6.45 24.70
C HIS A 133 20.32 -5.97 23.62
N ASP A 134 19.18 -5.42 24.02
CA ASP A 134 18.16 -4.91 23.11
C ASP A 134 17.35 -3.84 23.86
N VAL A 135 17.48 -2.59 23.42
CA VAL A 135 16.67 -1.48 23.88
C VAL A 135 15.84 -0.98 22.71
N ALA A 136 14.62 -0.52 22.99
CA ALA A 136 13.75 -0.05 21.92
C ALA A 136 12.84 1.07 22.38
N VAL A 137 12.42 1.91 21.43
CA VAL A 137 11.40 2.93 21.64
C VAL A 137 10.07 2.36 21.14
N LEU A 138 9.16 2.04 22.06
CA LEU A 138 7.88 1.42 21.73
C LEU A 138 6.86 2.42 21.21
N ASP A 139 6.78 3.59 21.85
CA ASP A 139 5.79 4.61 21.49
C ASP A 139 6.22 6.00 21.97
N ALA A 140 5.65 7.02 21.35
CA ALA A 140 5.73 8.41 21.80
C ALA A 140 4.38 9.10 21.61
N ILE A 141 3.75 9.44 22.73
CA ILE A 141 2.45 10.07 22.81
C ILE A 141 2.62 11.58 22.95
N VAL A 142 2.02 12.32 22.03
CA VAL A 142 2.02 13.80 22.02
C VAL A 142 0.58 14.28 22.08
N ASN A 143 0.26 15.09 23.09
CA ASN A 143 -1.07 15.68 23.25
C ASN A 143 -0.97 17.08 23.90
N PRO A 144 -1.46 18.16 23.24
CA PRO A 144 -2.07 18.22 21.90
C PRO A 144 -1.04 18.18 20.75
N ARG A 145 -1.45 17.80 19.52
CA ARG A 145 -0.57 17.80 18.33
C ARG A 145 -0.50 19.16 17.60
N THR A 146 -1.41 20.07 17.93
CA THR A 146 -1.41 21.46 17.47
C THR A 146 -1.29 22.35 18.69
N ILE A 147 -0.30 23.25 18.72
CA ILE A 147 0.03 24.08 19.88
C ILE A 147 0.30 25.53 19.46
N LEU A 148 -0.05 26.49 20.30
CA LEU A 148 0.28 27.89 20.04
C LEU A 148 1.73 28.17 20.39
N LYS A 149 2.38 29.00 19.59
CA LYS A 149 3.75 29.46 19.84
C LYS A 149 3.85 30.09 21.23
N GLY A 150 4.73 29.53 22.07
CA GLY A 150 4.97 29.97 23.43
C GLY A 150 4.30 29.12 24.51
N GLU A 151 3.47 28.15 24.13
CA GLU A 151 2.95 27.14 25.06
C GLU A 151 3.93 25.98 25.22
N ILE A 152 3.76 25.22 26.30
CA ILE A 152 4.59 24.05 26.64
C ILE A 152 3.92 22.79 26.11
N LEU A 153 4.63 22.04 25.27
CA LEU A 153 4.17 20.77 24.73
C LEU A 153 4.66 19.60 25.60
N ASN A 154 3.76 18.70 25.98
CA ASN A 154 4.12 17.48 26.71
C ASN A 154 4.27 16.28 25.75
N ILE A 155 5.41 15.59 25.83
CA ILE A 155 5.78 14.42 25.03
C ILE A 155 6.09 13.27 25.98
N ASN A 156 5.30 12.20 25.92
CA ASN A 156 5.50 11.00 26.73
C ASN A 156 6.09 9.89 25.85
N VAL A 157 7.35 9.54 26.08
CA VAL A 157 8.07 8.49 25.34
C VAL A 157 8.12 7.22 26.17
N THR A 158 7.74 6.09 25.59
CA THR A 158 7.84 4.78 26.24
C THR A 158 8.98 3.98 25.61
N VAL A 159 9.99 3.67 26.44
CA VAL A 159 11.09 2.78 26.08
C VAL A 159 10.94 1.43 26.73
N THR A 160 11.54 0.42 26.13
CA THR A 160 11.60 -0.94 26.64
C THR A 160 13.02 -1.47 26.57
N ASN A 161 13.34 -2.37 27.48
CA ASN A 161 14.50 -3.24 27.38
C ASN A 161 14.00 -4.65 27.08
N LYS A 162 14.27 -5.15 25.87
CA LYS A 162 13.94 -6.52 25.46
C LYS A 162 15.12 -7.49 25.67
N GLY A 163 16.25 -6.97 26.10
CA GLY A 163 17.42 -7.75 26.48
C GLY A 163 17.27 -8.49 27.79
N LYS A 164 18.36 -9.15 28.19
CA LYS A 164 18.47 -9.97 29.42
C LYS A 164 19.28 -9.30 30.52
N GLN A 165 19.87 -8.12 30.26
CA GLN A 165 20.66 -7.35 31.21
C GLN A 165 20.01 -6.00 31.49
N PRO A 166 20.20 -5.40 32.68
CA PRO A 166 19.74 -4.05 32.95
C PRO A 166 20.56 -3.03 32.15
N GLU A 167 19.88 -2.14 31.41
CA GLU A 167 20.52 -1.23 30.47
C GLU A 167 20.47 0.23 30.93
N SER A 168 21.51 1.00 30.58
CA SER A 168 21.51 2.45 30.71
C SER A 168 21.97 3.09 29.40
N PHE A 169 21.16 3.99 28.87
CA PHE A 169 21.38 4.57 27.54
C PHE A 169 20.86 6.00 27.44
N ASN A 170 21.39 6.74 26.47
CA ASN A 170 20.92 8.09 26.17
C ASN A 170 19.89 8.06 25.06
N MET A 171 18.88 8.91 25.18
CA MET A 171 17.83 9.10 24.21
C MET A 171 17.86 10.55 23.74
N THR A 172 17.79 10.76 22.43
CA THR A 172 17.63 12.08 21.83
C THR A 172 16.23 12.26 21.28
N ILE A 173 15.66 13.43 21.55
CA ILE A 173 14.39 13.87 20.97
C ILE A 173 14.74 14.97 19.97
N SER A 174 14.26 14.82 18.74
CA SER A 174 14.56 15.73 17.63
C SER A 174 13.28 16.20 16.94
N LEU A 175 13.26 17.47 16.57
CA LEU A 175 12.25 18.06 15.70
C LEU A 175 12.91 18.37 14.35
N ASN A 176 12.40 17.75 13.28
CA ASN A 176 13.04 17.72 11.97
C ASN A 176 14.48 17.19 12.07
N SER A 177 15.47 18.05 11.86
CA SER A 177 16.90 17.74 11.97
C SER A 177 17.56 18.32 13.22
N THR A 178 16.80 19.02 14.08
CA THR A 178 17.33 19.71 15.26
C THR A 178 17.07 18.89 16.52
N ILE A 179 18.10 18.62 17.30
CA ILE A 179 17.97 17.95 18.61
C ILE A 179 17.43 18.97 19.61
N VAL A 180 16.33 18.64 20.27
CA VAL A 180 15.66 19.51 21.25
C VAL A 180 15.87 19.05 22.69
N ALA A 181 16.21 17.77 22.88
CA ALA A 181 16.58 17.24 24.20
C ALA A 181 17.42 15.98 24.08
N GLU A 182 18.26 15.78 25.09
CA GLU A 182 18.95 14.53 25.38
C GLU A 182 18.57 14.10 26.80
N LEU A 183 18.07 12.88 26.94
CA LEU A 183 17.56 12.31 28.18
C LEU A 183 18.34 11.03 28.49
N CYS A 184 18.70 10.81 29.74
CA CYS A 184 19.40 9.60 30.15
C CYS A 184 18.42 8.64 30.83
N VAL A 185 18.36 7.41 30.35
CA VAL A 185 17.60 6.31 30.95
C VAL A 185 18.57 5.46 31.75
N MET A 186 18.38 5.41 33.06
CA MET A 186 19.24 4.68 33.98
C MET A 186 18.56 3.39 34.44
N LEU A 187 19.30 2.29 34.40
CA LEU A 187 18.94 0.97 34.97
C LEU A 187 17.53 0.52 34.58
N LEU A 188 17.28 0.38 33.28
CA LEU A 188 16.05 -0.20 32.77
C LEU A 188 16.15 -1.73 32.86
N GLU A 189 15.38 -2.34 33.76
CA GLU A 189 15.40 -3.78 34.02
C GLU A 189 14.99 -4.62 32.78
N PRO A 190 15.51 -5.86 32.64
CA PRO A 190 15.18 -6.76 31.53
C PRO A 190 13.67 -6.97 31.37
N ASN A 191 13.17 -6.95 30.13
CA ASN A 191 11.76 -7.13 29.76
C ASN A 191 10.80 -6.13 30.44
N THR A 192 11.28 -4.94 30.79
CA THR A 192 10.46 -3.87 31.39
C THR A 192 10.38 -2.65 30.49
N ASN A 193 9.30 -1.87 30.69
CA ASN A 193 9.07 -0.62 29.97
C ASN A 193 9.07 0.55 30.94
N ARG A 194 9.54 1.71 30.48
CA ARG A 194 9.52 2.95 31.25
C ARG A 194 9.02 4.10 30.37
N THR A 195 8.08 4.87 30.89
CA THR A 195 7.59 6.08 30.24
C THR A 195 8.30 7.30 30.81
N ILE A 196 8.79 8.17 29.93
CA ILE A 196 9.55 9.37 30.23
C ILE A 196 8.77 10.56 29.66
N SER A 197 8.46 11.53 30.50
CA SER A 197 7.78 12.76 30.11
C SER A 197 8.80 13.87 29.85
N PHE A 198 8.68 14.51 28.69
CA PHE A 198 9.48 15.65 28.27
C PHE A 198 8.58 16.85 27.96
N TYR A 199 8.96 18.02 28.46
CA TYR A 199 8.23 19.27 28.29
C TYR A 199 9.01 20.19 27.36
N LEU A 200 8.50 20.41 26.14
CA LEU A 200 9.13 21.24 25.12
C LEU A 200 8.57 22.66 25.17
N ASN A 201 9.45 23.65 25.26
CA ASN A 201 9.08 25.05 25.10
C ASN A 201 9.06 25.45 23.62
N THR A 202 7.92 25.94 23.13
CA THR A 202 7.74 26.30 21.70
C THR A 202 8.04 27.76 21.37
N THR A 203 8.54 28.57 22.32
CA THR A 203 8.80 30.01 22.12
C THR A 203 9.76 30.31 20.96
N GLU A 204 10.76 29.47 20.76
CA GLU A 204 11.83 29.67 19.76
C GLU A 204 11.47 29.11 18.37
N PHE A 205 10.36 28.40 18.26
CA PHE A 205 9.93 27.79 17.01
C PHE A 205 9.10 28.77 16.16
N SER A 206 9.32 28.77 14.84
CA SER A 206 8.48 29.49 13.88
C SER A 206 7.17 28.74 13.61
N GLU A 207 6.18 29.42 13.04
CA GLU A 207 4.94 28.77 12.59
C GLU A 207 5.24 27.70 11.55
N GLY A 208 4.60 26.54 11.67
CA GLY A 208 4.74 25.46 10.70
C GLY A 208 4.63 24.06 11.30
N TYR A 209 4.97 23.07 10.46
CA TYR A 209 4.94 21.65 10.82
C TYR A 209 6.35 21.15 11.15
N TYR A 210 6.48 20.46 12.27
CA TYR A 210 7.73 19.86 12.74
C TYR A 210 7.55 18.36 12.91
N PHE A 211 8.46 17.58 12.34
CA PHE A 211 8.47 16.13 12.43
C PHE A 211 9.19 15.66 13.69
N LEU A 212 8.49 15.00 14.61
CA LEU A 212 9.06 14.50 15.85
C LEU A 212 9.67 13.10 15.64
N ARG A 213 10.97 13.00 15.95
CA ARG A 213 11.72 11.74 15.94
C ARG A 213 12.43 11.54 17.28
N ILE A 214 12.26 10.35 17.84
CA ILE A 214 12.95 9.88 19.04
C ILE A 214 13.98 8.84 18.60
N HIS A 215 15.18 8.94 19.16
CA HIS A 215 16.26 8.00 18.90
C HIS A 215 16.96 7.64 20.22
N SER A 216 16.88 6.39 20.63
CA SER A 216 17.75 5.84 21.68
C SER A 216 19.10 5.51 21.06
N LEU A 217 20.20 5.90 21.70
CA LEU A 217 21.53 5.46 21.28
C LEU A 217 21.66 3.95 21.55
N PRO A 218 22.25 3.19 20.60
CA PRO A 218 22.40 1.76 20.77
C PRO A 218 23.33 1.43 21.93
N VAL A 219 23.00 0.38 22.67
CA VAL A 219 23.85 -0.16 23.73
C VAL A 219 24.92 -1.08 23.13
N GLN A 220 25.99 -1.34 23.89
CA GLN A 220 27.09 -2.16 23.39
C GLN A 220 26.60 -3.57 23.04
N ASN A 221 26.99 -4.07 21.86
CA ASN A 221 26.62 -5.39 21.34
C ASN A 221 25.10 -5.58 21.07
N GLU A 222 24.35 -4.50 20.93
CA GLU A 222 22.97 -4.56 20.44
C GLU A 222 22.93 -4.89 18.94
N VAL A 223 22.21 -5.96 18.59
CA VAL A 223 22.09 -6.42 17.21
C VAL A 223 20.95 -5.69 16.47
N ASN A 224 19.82 -5.51 17.15
CA ASN A 224 18.65 -4.86 16.57
C ASN A 224 18.66 -3.36 16.90
N ILE A 225 19.36 -2.56 16.09
CA ILE A 225 19.40 -1.10 16.27
C ILE A 225 18.21 -0.39 15.60
N SER A 226 17.34 -1.12 14.91
CA SER A 226 16.30 -0.53 14.05
C SER A 226 15.10 -0.03 14.86
N ASP A 227 14.78 -0.67 15.99
CA ASP A 227 13.71 -0.31 16.90
C ASP A 227 14.13 0.69 17.99
N ASN A 228 15.37 1.17 17.92
CA ASN A 228 15.85 2.33 18.66
C ASN A 228 15.34 3.67 18.12
N VAL A 229 14.77 3.68 16.91
CA VAL A 229 14.23 4.90 16.28
C VAL A 229 12.70 4.83 16.24
N TYR A 230 12.04 5.84 16.79
CA TYR A 230 10.59 6.00 16.69
C TYR A 230 10.21 7.34 16.06
N ASN A 231 9.37 7.27 15.02
CA ASN A 231 8.86 8.44 14.31
C ASN A 231 7.44 8.76 14.80
N ALA A 232 7.29 9.77 15.65
CA ALA A 232 6.04 10.11 16.31
C ALA A 232 5.07 10.96 15.44
N GLY A 233 5.51 11.36 14.24
CA GLY A 233 4.73 12.12 13.27
C GLY A 233 4.86 13.65 13.40
N MET A 234 3.93 14.39 12.80
CA MET A 234 3.99 15.85 12.72
C MET A 234 3.33 16.53 13.93
N ILE A 235 3.90 17.66 14.35
CA ILE A 235 3.38 18.63 15.30
C ILE A 235 3.21 19.97 14.58
N GLU A 236 2.11 20.67 14.81
CA GLU A 236 1.83 21.97 14.20
C GLU A 236 1.98 23.09 15.25
N VAL A 237 2.87 24.05 15.00
CA VAL A 237 3.02 25.27 15.82
C VAL A 237 2.30 26.41 15.10
N LYS A 238 1.32 27.04 15.76
CA LYS A 238 0.56 28.19 15.22
C LYS A 238 0.91 29.48 15.94
N VAL A 239 0.98 30.58 15.21
CA VAL A 239 1.05 31.91 15.84
C VAL A 239 -0.38 32.38 16.12
N SER A 240 -0.62 32.84 17.35
CA SER A 240 -1.88 33.49 17.70
C SER A 240 -1.94 34.86 17.03
N ASN A 241 -2.52 34.93 15.84
CA ASN A 241 -2.93 36.18 15.21
C ASN A 241 -4.26 36.63 15.83
N THR A 242 -4.26 37.04 17.09
CA THR A 242 -5.42 37.75 17.66
C THR A 242 -5.33 39.24 17.30
N SER A 243 -5.47 39.55 16.02
CA SER A 243 -6.23 40.73 15.63
C SER A 243 -7.68 40.26 15.50
N LEU A 244 -8.58 40.82 16.30
CA LEU A 244 -10.02 40.61 16.12
C LEU A 244 -10.43 41.27 14.80
N THR A 245 -10.18 40.59 13.69
CA THR A 245 -10.79 40.91 12.41
C THR A 245 -12.21 40.41 12.48
N TYR A 246 -13.16 41.35 12.48
CA TYR A 246 -14.55 41.04 12.20
C TYR A 246 -14.64 40.52 10.77
N ILE A 247 -14.57 39.19 10.61
CA ILE A 247 -14.73 38.51 9.32
C ILE A 247 -16.22 38.45 9.01
N ARG A 248 -16.62 38.97 7.86
CA ARG A 248 -17.96 38.85 7.28
C ARG A 248 -17.89 37.83 6.14
N ASP A 249 -18.66 36.75 6.21
CA ASP A 249 -18.66 35.67 5.21
C ASP A 249 -19.99 34.91 5.26
N ILE A 250 -20.75 34.93 4.16
CA ILE A 250 -22.02 34.21 4.01
C ILE A 250 -21.99 33.30 2.79
N ALA A 251 -22.12 31.99 3.03
CA ALA A 251 -22.09 30.98 1.98
C ALA A 251 -23.46 30.36 1.69
N VAL A 252 -23.78 30.16 0.42
CA VAL A 252 -24.88 29.27 -0.01
C VAL A 252 -24.38 27.83 0.04
N SER A 253 -24.61 27.18 1.18
CA SER A 253 -24.12 25.83 1.46
C SER A 253 -24.82 24.72 0.66
N SER A 254 -26.09 24.92 0.30
CA SER A 254 -26.81 23.94 -0.54
C SER A 254 -28.00 24.57 -1.27
N LEU A 255 -28.26 24.05 -2.46
CA LEU A 255 -29.42 24.36 -3.30
C LEU A 255 -30.06 23.03 -3.69
N ILE A 256 -31.23 22.74 -3.16
CA ILE A 256 -31.92 21.46 -3.30
C ILE A 256 -33.28 21.70 -3.95
N SER A 257 -33.45 21.27 -5.20
CA SER A 257 -34.76 21.23 -5.84
C SER A 257 -35.53 19.97 -5.43
N SER A 258 -36.85 20.08 -5.24
CA SER A 258 -37.74 18.95 -5.01
C SER A 258 -37.74 17.95 -6.19
N LYS A 259 -37.38 18.42 -7.39
CA LYS A 259 -37.27 17.62 -8.61
C LYS A 259 -36.11 18.12 -9.48
N SER A 260 -35.24 17.23 -9.94
CA SER A 260 -34.20 17.53 -10.95
C SER A 260 -34.74 17.49 -12.38
N ARG A 261 -35.92 16.88 -12.58
CA ARG A 261 -36.64 16.80 -13.86
C ARG A 261 -38.10 17.14 -13.65
N ALA A 262 -38.62 18.11 -14.39
CA ALA A 262 -40.00 18.59 -14.25
C ALA A 262 -40.68 18.70 -15.63
N THR A 263 -42.00 18.63 -15.64
CA THR A 263 -42.80 18.86 -16.85
C THR A 263 -43.17 20.34 -16.97
N ASN A 264 -43.32 20.84 -18.20
CA ASN A 264 -43.85 22.19 -18.43
C ASN A 264 -45.20 22.35 -17.70
N HIS A 265 -45.41 23.47 -17.01
CA HIS A 265 -46.54 23.80 -16.12
C HIS A 265 -46.51 23.23 -14.69
N GLU A 266 -45.43 22.58 -14.27
CA GLU A 266 -45.27 22.12 -12.89
C GLU A 266 -44.70 23.21 -11.97
N ARG A 267 -45.05 23.14 -10.68
CA ARG A 267 -44.43 23.95 -9.61
C ARG A 267 -43.44 23.10 -8.86
N ILE A 268 -42.22 23.60 -8.69
CA ILE A 268 -41.18 22.93 -7.90
C ILE A 268 -40.82 23.74 -6.66
N ASN A 269 -40.48 23.05 -5.58
CA ASN A 269 -40.00 23.68 -4.36
C ASN A 269 -38.47 23.61 -4.32
N VAL A 270 -37.84 24.76 -4.21
CA VAL A 270 -36.40 24.93 -4.12
C VAL A 270 -36.05 25.27 -2.69
N THR A 271 -35.26 24.43 -2.04
CA THR A 271 -34.73 24.68 -0.70
C THR A 271 -33.31 25.22 -0.81
N VAL A 272 -33.07 26.36 -0.19
CA VAL A 272 -31.73 26.98 -0.11
C VAL A 272 -31.29 26.98 1.34
N ILE A 273 -30.07 26.52 1.60
CA ILE A 273 -29.45 26.59 2.92
C ILE A 273 -28.29 27.56 2.85
N VAL A 274 -28.39 28.62 3.64
CA VAL A 274 -27.36 29.66 3.75
C VAL A 274 -26.72 29.56 5.13
N LYS A 275 -25.39 29.67 5.19
CA LYS A 275 -24.59 29.57 6.41
C LYS A 275 -23.78 30.84 6.62
N ASN A 276 -23.82 31.37 7.83
CA ASN A 276 -22.88 32.41 8.25
C ASN A 276 -21.55 31.78 8.67
N LEU A 277 -20.51 31.97 7.84
CA LEU A 277 -19.13 31.53 8.11
C LEU A 277 -18.29 32.62 8.78
N GLY A 278 -18.82 33.85 8.84
CA GLY A 278 -18.22 34.99 9.51
C GLY A 278 -18.32 34.93 11.04
N SER A 279 -17.79 35.98 11.64
CA SER A 279 -17.72 36.22 13.09
C SER A 279 -18.72 37.26 13.57
N VAL A 280 -19.48 37.87 12.66
CA VAL A 280 -20.46 38.93 12.94
C VAL A 280 -21.88 38.45 12.60
N ILE A 281 -22.88 39.01 13.28
CA ILE A 281 -24.28 38.82 12.92
C ILE A 281 -24.55 39.59 11.63
N GLU A 282 -25.03 38.90 10.59
CA GLU A 282 -25.19 39.50 9.26
C GLU A 282 -26.67 39.64 8.85
N ASN A 283 -26.90 40.68 8.06
CA ASN A 283 -28.16 40.94 7.35
C ASN A 283 -27.85 40.98 5.85
N PHE A 284 -28.55 40.18 5.06
CA PHE A 284 -28.25 40.03 3.63
C PHE A 284 -29.51 39.67 2.85
N THR A 285 -29.47 39.87 1.53
CA THR A 285 -30.57 39.53 0.62
C THR A 285 -30.20 38.27 -0.15
N LEU A 286 -31.07 37.26 -0.07
CA LEU A 286 -30.97 36.03 -0.87
C LEU A 286 -31.80 36.19 -2.14
N ARG A 287 -31.19 35.98 -3.30
CA ARG A 287 -31.82 36.08 -4.63
C ARG A 287 -31.80 34.74 -5.36
N ILE A 288 -32.89 34.44 -6.06
CA ILE A 288 -33.04 33.23 -6.88
C ILE A 288 -33.21 33.61 -8.35
N PHE A 289 -32.46 32.94 -9.21
CA PHE A 289 -32.43 33.15 -10.66
C PHE A 289 -32.65 31.84 -11.43
N LEU A 290 -33.21 31.94 -12.64
CA LEU A 290 -33.34 30.85 -13.60
C LEU A 290 -32.81 31.31 -14.96
N ASN A 291 -31.74 30.68 -15.49
CA ASN A 291 -31.04 31.10 -16.71
C ASN A 291 -30.79 32.62 -16.74
N GLU A 292 -30.25 33.16 -15.64
CA GLU A 292 -30.01 34.60 -15.42
C GLU A 292 -31.26 35.49 -15.26
N SER A 293 -32.47 34.95 -15.46
CA SER A 293 -33.71 35.67 -15.16
C SER A 293 -34.01 35.67 -13.66
N PHE A 294 -34.27 36.84 -13.08
CA PHE A 294 -34.63 36.98 -11.67
C PHE A 294 -36.03 36.41 -11.38
N ILE A 295 -36.14 35.59 -10.34
CA ILE A 295 -37.41 35.01 -9.89
C ILE A 295 -37.94 35.75 -8.66
N THR A 296 -37.14 35.77 -7.59
CA THR A 296 -37.57 36.26 -6.28
C THR A 296 -36.37 36.56 -5.39
N GLU A 297 -36.57 37.41 -4.39
CA GLU A 297 -35.59 37.69 -3.34
C GLU A 297 -36.25 37.70 -1.96
N MET A 298 -35.42 37.50 -0.93
CA MET A 298 -35.84 37.53 0.46
C MET A 298 -34.72 38.12 1.32
N ASP A 299 -35.09 39.10 2.14
CA ASP A 299 -34.18 39.65 3.15
C ASP A 299 -34.11 38.74 4.36
N ILE A 300 -32.88 38.44 4.79
CA ILE A 300 -32.57 37.67 5.98
C ILE A 300 -31.91 38.62 6.97
N VAL A 301 -32.44 38.62 8.20
CA VAL A 301 -32.01 39.53 9.27
C VAL A 301 -31.53 38.71 10.46
N ASN A 302 -30.43 39.15 11.07
CA ASN A 302 -29.83 38.63 12.29
C ASN A 302 -29.40 37.15 12.22
N LEU A 303 -28.68 36.75 11.17
CA LEU A 303 -28.12 35.39 11.13
C LEU A 303 -26.84 35.32 12.00
N ASN A 304 -26.88 34.55 13.09
CA ASN A 304 -25.75 34.40 14.01
C ASN A 304 -24.52 33.73 13.36
N PRO A 305 -23.29 34.08 13.79
CA PRO A 305 -22.07 33.38 13.38
C PRO A 305 -22.17 31.86 13.53
N GLY A 306 -21.74 31.11 12.51
CA GLY A 306 -21.77 29.64 12.48
C GLY A 306 -23.14 29.00 12.31
N SER A 307 -24.23 29.79 12.28
CA SER A 307 -25.60 29.28 12.13
C SER A 307 -26.03 29.14 10.66
N ASN A 308 -26.98 28.24 10.43
CA ASN A 308 -27.58 28.00 9.11
C ASN A 308 -29.05 28.38 9.13
N ILE A 309 -29.53 28.94 8.03
CA ILE A 309 -30.95 29.16 7.77
C ILE A 309 -31.37 28.38 6.52
N PHE A 310 -32.57 27.79 6.57
CA PHE A 310 -33.17 27.11 5.43
C PHE A 310 -34.39 27.88 4.95
N LYS A 311 -34.49 28.13 3.65
CA LYS A 311 -35.61 28.81 3.00
C LYS A 311 -36.13 27.99 1.83
N ILE A 312 -37.45 27.95 1.68
CA ILE A 312 -38.12 27.21 0.61
C ILE A 312 -38.81 28.23 -0.30
N PHE A 313 -38.53 28.14 -1.60
CA PHE A 313 -39.12 28.96 -2.65
C PHE A 313 -39.91 28.08 -3.60
N THR A 314 -41.09 28.52 -4.03
CA THR A 314 -41.86 27.85 -5.07
C THR A 314 -41.59 28.51 -6.41
N VAL A 315 -40.98 27.76 -7.35
CA VAL A 315 -40.66 28.23 -8.70
C VAL A 315 -41.72 27.69 -9.66
N ASN A 316 -42.37 28.59 -10.39
CA ASN A 316 -43.32 28.23 -11.44
C ASN A 316 -42.55 28.01 -12.75
N LEU A 317 -42.65 26.80 -13.31
CA LEU A 317 -42.00 26.44 -14.59
C LEU A 317 -42.99 26.52 -15.77
N THR A 318 -43.87 27.52 -15.75
CA THR A 318 -44.84 27.77 -16.83
C THR A 318 -44.16 28.45 -18.01
N ASP A 319 -44.55 28.07 -19.22
CA ASP A 319 -44.09 28.69 -20.49
C ASP A 319 -42.60 28.52 -20.81
N LEU A 320 -41.93 27.55 -20.17
CA LEU A 320 -40.54 27.19 -20.48
C LEU A 320 -40.50 26.07 -21.54
N LEU A 321 -39.62 26.23 -22.53
CA LEU A 321 -39.37 25.23 -23.56
C LEU A 321 -38.63 24.02 -22.97
N PRO A 322 -38.69 22.82 -23.58
CA PRO A 322 -37.88 21.69 -23.16
C PRO A 322 -36.39 22.01 -23.28
N GLY A 323 -35.62 21.70 -22.24
CA GLY A 323 -34.20 22.01 -22.18
C GLY A 323 -33.64 22.02 -20.75
N ASP A 324 -32.34 22.23 -20.65
CA ASP A 324 -31.64 22.36 -19.38
C ASP A 324 -31.64 23.83 -18.95
N TYR A 325 -32.11 24.07 -17.72
CA TYR A 325 -32.16 25.38 -17.10
C TYR A 325 -31.26 25.42 -15.86
N ILE A 326 -30.48 26.48 -15.72
CA ILE A 326 -29.60 26.73 -14.58
C ILE A 326 -30.40 27.52 -13.55
N LEU A 327 -30.72 26.86 -12.43
CA LEU A 327 -31.23 27.52 -11.24
C LEU A 327 -30.04 27.98 -10.40
N LYS A 328 -29.98 29.28 -10.07
CA LYS A 328 -28.89 29.88 -9.29
C LYS A 328 -29.46 30.57 -8.06
N ALA A 329 -28.89 30.28 -6.89
CA ALA A 329 -29.11 31.04 -5.66
C ALA A 329 -27.86 31.90 -5.41
N SER A 330 -28.07 33.18 -5.12
CA SER A 330 -26.99 34.16 -4.90
C SER A 330 -27.31 35.02 -3.69
N VAL A 331 -26.31 35.24 -2.83
CA VAL A 331 -26.40 36.11 -1.66
C VAL A 331 -25.64 37.40 -1.90
N VAL A 332 -26.30 38.53 -1.64
CA VAL A 332 -25.69 39.85 -1.72
C VAL A 332 -25.36 40.34 -0.32
N LEU A 333 -24.06 40.43 -0.01
CA LEU A 333 -23.52 41.02 1.21
C LEU A 333 -22.37 41.98 0.89
N GLU A 334 -22.36 43.16 1.52
CA GLU A 334 -21.28 44.14 1.34
C GLU A 334 -20.01 43.72 2.09
N SER A 335 -18.88 43.68 1.38
CA SER A 335 -17.56 43.29 1.92
C SER A 335 -17.49 41.87 2.50
N ASP A 336 -18.11 40.91 1.82
CA ASP A 336 -17.93 39.49 2.07
C ASP A 336 -16.47 39.06 1.77
N LEU A 337 -15.87 38.25 2.65
CA LEU A 337 -14.52 37.72 2.51
C LEU A 337 -14.38 36.79 1.31
N ASN A 338 -15.42 36.01 0.97
CA ASN A 338 -15.35 34.96 -0.05
C ASN A 338 -16.58 34.94 -0.96
N GLN A 339 -16.63 35.88 -1.89
CA GLN A 339 -17.73 36.05 -2.84
C GLN A 339 -18.01 34.82 -3.73
N GLU A 340 -17.06 33.90 -3.91
CA GLU A 340 -17.28 32.69 -4.71
C GLU A 340 -18.25 31.71 -4.04
N ASN A 341 -18.35 31.73 -2.71
CA ASN A 341 -19.23 30.83 -1.96
C ASN A 341 -20.66 31.38 -1.80
N ASN A 342 -20.88 32.64 -2.20
CA ASN A 342 -22.16 33.33 -2.13
C ASN A 342 -23.13 32.85 -3.21
N GLU A 343 -22.65 32.10 -4.20
CA GLU A 343 -23.44 31.60 -5.31
C GLU A 343 -23.37 30.08 -5.43
N LEU A 344 -24.52 29.46 -5.63
CA LEU A 344 -24.59 28.04 -5.96
C LEU A 344 -25.63 27.84 -7.07
N SER A 345 -25.28 27.02 -8.05
CA SER A 345 -26.16 26.70 -9.17
C SER A 345 -26.42 25.19 -9.28
N CYS A 346 -27.61 24.84 -9.75
CA CYS A 346 -27.97 23.48 -10.10
C CYS A 346 -28.76 23.44 -11.41
N VAL A 347 -28.64 22.35 -12.17
CA VAL A 347 -29.36 22.17 -13.44
C VAL A 347 -30.70 21.48 -13.20
N ILE A 348 -31.74 22.00 -13.82
CA ILE A 348 -33.08 21.43 -13.87
C ILE A 348 -33.45 21.19 -15.33
N SER A 349 -33.74 19.94 -15.68
CA SER A 349 -34.13 19.56 -17.04
C SER A 349 -35.65 19.57 -17.17
N ILE A 350 -36.16 20.39 -18.08
CA ILE A 350 -37.58 20.38 -18.44
C ILE A 350 -37.78 19.34 -19.53
N LEU A 351 -38.49 18.27 -19.17
CA LEU A 351 -38.74 17.16 -20.07
C LEU A 351 -39.89 17.50 -21.02
N ASN A 352 -39.71 17.12 -22.29
CA ASN A 352 -40.83 16.97 -23.21
C ASN A 352 -41.72 15.83 -22.68
N PRO A 353 -43.06 15.95 -22.67
CA PRO A 353 -43.92 14.82 -22.34
C PRO A 353 -43.66 13.68 -23.33
N PHE A 354 -42.94 12.65 -22.86
CA PHE A 354 -42.62 11.37 -23.51
C PHE A 354 -41.95 11.45 -24.90
N ASN A 355 -40.62 11.25 -24.95
CA ASN A 355 -39.92 10.83 -26.18
C ASN A 355 -39.57 9.34 -26.10
N GLU A 356 -39.94 8.56 -27.11
CA GLU A 356 -39.64 7.11 -27.28
C GLU A 356 -38.14 6.76 -27.29
N SER A 357 -37.25 7.76 -27.38
CA SER A 357 -35.80 7.61 -27.46
C SER A 357 -35.16 7.05 -26.18
N ASP A 358 -35.74 7.32 -25.02
CA ASP A 358 -35.18 6.87 -23.74
C ASP A 358 -35.30 5.35 -23.61
N GLY A 359 -36.44 4.77 -24.01
CA GLY A 359 -36.65 3.32 -24.00
C GLY A 359 -35.65 2.56 -24.88
N ILE A 360 -35.35 3.08 -26.06
CA ILE A 360 -34.36 2.48 -26.98
C ILE A 360 -32.95 2.56 -26.37
N PHE A 361 -32.59 3.67 -25.74
CA PHE A 361 -31.30 3.85 -25.08
C PHE A 361 -31.13 2.92 -23.85
N TYR A 362 -32.21 2.71 -23.07
CA TYR A 362 -32.19 1.73 -21.97
C TYR A 362 -32.01 0.30 -22.49
N ILE A 363 -32.75 -0.08 -23.52
CA ILE A 363 -32.69 -1.43 -24.10
C ILE A 363 -31.31 -1.70 -24.72
N SER A 364 -30.73 -0.73 -25.44
CA SER A 364 -29.42 -0.89 -26.07
C SER A 364 -28.30 -1.09 -25.05
N ASN A 365 -28.31 -0.35 -23.95
CA ASN A 365 -27.28 -0.46 -22.91
C ASN A 365 -27.37 -1.78 -22.13
N VAL A 366 -28.59 -2.24 -21.84
CA VAL A 366 -28.81 -3.55 -21.20
C VAL A 366 -28.39 -4.69 -22.12
N LEU A 367 -28.73 -4.59 -23.41
CA LEU A 367 -28.31 -5.56 -24.42
C LEU A 367 -26.78 -5.60 -24.56
N LEU A 368 -26.14 -4.43 -24.57
CA LEU A 368 -24.69 -4.31 -24.66
C LEU A 368 -23.98 -4.91 -23.43
N ALA A 369 -24.50 -4.68 -22.22
CA ALA A 369 -24.00 -5.30 -21.00
C ALA A 369 -24.11 -6.84 -21.04
N PHE A 370 -25.23 -7.38 -21.53
CA PHE A 370 -25.39 -8.82 -21.74
C PHE A 370 -24.37 -9.37 -22.73
N VAL A 371 -24.17 -8.68 -23.86
CA VAL A 371 -23.19 -9.07 -24.89
C VAL A 371 -21.76 -9.07 -24.32
N PHE A 372 -21.39 -8.06 -23.53
CA PHE A 372 -20.08 -8.02 -22.90
C PHE A 372 -19.87 -9.16 -21.90
N GLY A 373 -20.85 -9.46 -21.04
CA GLY A 373 -20.78 -10.62 -20.15
C GLY A 373 -20.64 -11.94 -20.91
N PHE A 374 -21.34 -12.08 -22.04
CA PHE A 374 -21.23 -13.26 -22.89
C PHE A 374 -19.82 -13.42 -23.48
N PHE A 375 -19.20 -12.34 -23.96
CA PHE A 375 -17.85 -12.38 -24.53
C PHE A 375 -16.74 -12.51 -23.48
N GLU A 376 -16.96 -12.08 -22.24
CA GLU A 376 -16.02 -12.29 -21.14
C GLU A 376 -15.73 -13.79 -20.93
N THR A 377 -16.76 -14.63 -20.97
CA THR A 377 -16.56 -16.09 -20.81
C THR A 377 -15.84 -16.73 -22.02
N PHE A 378 -15.84 -16.07 -23.18
CA PHE A 378 -15.06 -16.50 -24.35
C PHE A 378 -13.69 -15.81 -24.43
N SER A 379 -13.24 -15.16 -23.34
CA SER A 379 -11.93 -14.53 -23.32
C SER A 379 -10.84 -15.56 -23.66
N PRO A 380 -9.83 -15.18 -24.46
CA PRO A 380 -8.66 -16.00 -24.75
C PRO A 380 -8.07 -16.63 -23.48
N CYS A 381 -8.00 -15.81 -22.43
CA CYS A 381 -7.51 -16.12 -21.10
C CYS A 381 -8.31 -17.26 -20.45
N LEU A 382 -9.65 -17.16 -20.45
CA LEU A 382 -10.53 -18.13 -19.81
C LEU A 382 -10.65 -19.44 -20.58
N ILE A 383 -10.65 -19.42 -21.92
CA ILE A 383 -10.73 -20.64 -22.74
C ILE A 383 -9.51 -21.56 -22.51
N VAL A 384 -8.30 -20.98 -22.45
CA VAL A 384 -7.06 -21.73 -22.14
C VAL A 384 -7.19 -22.42 -20.78
N LEU A 385 -7.74 -21.69 -19.82
CA LEU A 385 -7.79 -22.09 -18.43
C LEU A 385 -8.89 -23.12 -18.18
N LEU A 386 -10.06 -22.94 -18.78
CA LEU A 386 -11.16 -23.89 -18.74
C LEU A 386 -10.75 -25.22 -19.36
N SER A 387 -9.97 -25.18 -20.46
CA SER A 387 -9.35 -26.38 -21.05
C SER A 387 -8.41 -27.10 -20.08
N PHE A 388 -7.61 -26.35 -19.32
CA PHE A 388 -6.76 -26.91 -18.26
C PHE A 388 -7.60 -27.52 -17.12
N VAL A 389 -8.59 -26.80 -16.61
CA VAL A 389 -9.49 -27.27 -15.55
C VAL A 389 -10.21 -28.55 -15.98
N ILE A 390 -10.83 -28.55 -17.16
CA ILE A 390 -11.53 -29.72 -17.73
C ILE A 390 -10.59 -30.93 -17.80
N THR A 391 -9.32 -30.75 -18.16
CA THR A 391 -8.33 -31.84 -18.24
C THR A 391 -8.07 -32.50 -16.88
N TYR A 392 -8.15 -31.76 -15.77
CA TYR A 392 -7.94 -32.29 -14.42
C TYR A 392 -9.24 -32.65 -13.69
N THR A 393 -10.38 -32.08 -14.09
CA THR A 393 -11.68 -32.29 -13.45
C THR A 393 -12.52 -33.35 -14.13
N VAL A 394 -12.34 -33.60 -15.44
CA VAL A 394 -13.12 -34.55 -16.25
C VAL A 394 -12.29 -35.82 -16.50
N GLY A 395 -12.57 -36.87 -15.74
CA GLY A 395 -12.01 -38.21 -15.94
C GLY A 395 -12.75 -38.98 -17.04
N GLU A 396 -12.11 -40.01 -17.61
CA GLU A 396 -12.63 -40.78 -18.76
C GLU A 396 -13.97 -41.49 -18.52
N THR A 397 -14.40 -41.65 -17.26
CA THR A 397 -15.61 -42.37 -16.83
C THR A 397 -16.71 -41.49 -16.23
N MET A 398 -16.59 -40.16 -16.31
CA MET A 398 -17.55 -39.26 -15.64
C MET A 398 -18.90 -39.19 -16.36
N SER A 399 -19.98 -39.15 -15.58
CA SER A 399 -21.34 -39.01 -16.11
C SER A 399 -21.62 -37.57 -16.58
N PHE A 400 -22.58 -37.40 -17.52
CA PHE A 400 -23.04 -36.09 -18.00
C PHE A 400 -23.33 -35.14 -16.82
N LYS A 401 -24.04 -35.64 -15.80
CA LYS A 401 -24.47 -34.86 -14.63
C LYS A 401 -23.28 -34.35 -13.82
N GLU A 402 -22.24 -35.15 -13.64
CA GLU A 402 -21.05 -34.75 -12.90
C GLU A 402 -20.22 -33.71 -13.64
N SER A 403 -20.03 -33.90 -14.95
CA SER A 403 -19.31 -32.94 -15.81
C SER A 403 -20.02 -31.59 -15.85
N PHE A 404 -21.34 -31.61 -16.08
CA PHE A 404 -22.18 -30.42 -16.08
C PHE A 404 -22.12 -29.67 -14.73
N THR A 405 -22.28 -30.39 -13.61
CA THR A 405 -22.27 -29.78 -12.27
C THR A 405 -20.92 -29.14 -11.95
N LYS A 406 -19.80 -29.71 -12.39
CA LYS A 406 -18.47 -29.13 -12.17
C LYS A 406 -18.25 -27.85 -12.96
N VAL A 407 -18.70 -27.78 -14.22
CA VAL A 407 -18.60 -26.57 -15.04
C VAL A 407 -19.48 -25.45 -14.48
N ILE A 408 -20.69 -25.77 -14.03
CA ILE A 408 -21.57 -24.80 -13.36
C ILE A 408 -20.98 -24.32 -12.03
N ALA A 409 -20.42 -25.21 -11.21
CA ALA A 409 -19.77 -24.83 -9.96
C ALA A 409 -18.59 -23.87 -10.19
N PHE A 410 -17.80 -24.10 -11.24
CA PHE A 410 -16.75 -23.18 -11.66
C PHE A 410 -17.31 -21.81 -12.06
N GLY A 411 -18.36 -21.79 -12.88
CA GLY A 411 -19.04 -20.57 -13.30
C GLY A 411 -19.61 -19.77 -12.12
N VAL A 412 -20.20 -20.43 -11.13
CA VAL A 412 -20.70 -19.77 -9.90
C VAL A 412 -19.57 -19.08 -9.14
N GLY A 413 -18.41 -19.72 -9.02
CA GLY A 413 -17.21 -19.11 -8.47
C GLY A 413 -16.79 -17.85 -9.21
N PHE A 414 -16.71 -17.93 -10.54
CA PHE A 414 -16.36 -16.81 -11.43
C PHE A 414 -17.36 -15.64 -11.34
N LEU A 415 -18.65 -15.94 -11.23
CA LEU A 415 -19.70 -14.94 -11.09
C LEU A 415 -19.63 -14.22 -9.73
N SER A 416 -19.33 -14.95 -8.66
CA SER A 416 -19.25 -14.37 -7.32
C SER A 416 -18.13 -13.31 -7.23
N SER A 417 -17.00 -13.57 -7.88
CA SER A 417 -15.90 -12.60 -8.02
C SER A 417 -16.27 -11.41 -8.90
N ALA A 418 -17.05 -11.61 -9.97
CA ALA A 418 -17.49 -10.52 -10.86
C ALA A 418 -18.43 -9.53 -10.14
N VAL A 419 -19.36 -10.05 -9.34
CA VAL A 419 -20.26 -9.22 -8.51
C VAL A 419 -19.46 -8.46 -7.45
N LEU A 420 -18.50 -9.11 -6.79
CA LEU A 420 -17.66 -8.49 -5.77
C LEU A 420 -16.78 -7.37 -6.36
N PHE A 421 -16.15 -7.62 -7.50
CA PHE A 421 -15.34 -6.63 -8.20
C PHE A 421 -16.19 -5.44 -8.66
N SER A 422 -17.38 -5.69 -9.19
CA SER A 422 -18.36 -4.66 -9.57
C SER A 422 -18.76 -3.79 -8.37
N ALA A 423 -18.91 -4.36 -7.17
CA ALA A 423 -19.24 -3.61 -5.96
C ALA A 423 -18.06 -2.75 -5.46
N VAL A 424 -16.83 -3.27 -5.52
CA VAL A 424 -15.61 -2.55 -5.13
C VAL A 424 -15.32 -1.38 -6.08
N ALA A 425 -15.56 -1.56 -7.37
CA ALA A 425 -15.32 -0.53 -8.36
C ALA A 425 -16.20 0.72 -8.16
N ILE A 426 -17.43 0.56 -7.63
CA ILE A 426 -18.31 1.69 -7.26
C ILE A 426 -17.64 2.61 -6.24
N ILE A 427 -16.91 2.03 -5.28
CA ILE A 427 -16.25 2.76 -4.19
C ILE A 427 -15.00 3.48 -4.72
N PHE A 428 -14.27 2.86 -5.65
CA PHE A 428 -13.03 3.41 -6.21
C PHE A 428 -13.28 4.49 -7.27
N PHE A 429 -14.43 4.47 -7.95
CA PHE A 429 -14.77 5.37 -9.06
C PHE A 429 -14.97 6.84 -8.65
N PHE A 430 -15.30 7.12 -7.38
CA PHE A 430 -15.39 8.49 -6.87
C PHE A 430 -14.03 9.22 -6.73
N SER A 431 -12.90 8.56 -7.02
CA SER A 431 -11.56 9.14 -6.91
C SER A 431 -10.86 9.22 -8.28
N ILE A 432 -11.06 10.34 -8.96
CA ILE A 432 -10.97 10.53 -10.42
C ILE A 432 -9.56 10.65 -11.10
N PRO A 433 -8.37 10.77 -10.48
CA PRO A 433 -7.21 11.19 -11.28
C PRO A 433 -6.34 10.07 -11.91
N PHE A 434 -6.59 8.77 -11.70
CA PHE A 434 -5.64 7.70 -12.13
C PHE A 434 -6.20 6.67 -13.14
N GLN A 435 -7.39 6.89 -13.71
CA GLN A 435 -8.02 5.90 -14.60
C GLN A 435 -7.21 5.63 -15.87
N ASP A 436 -6.67 6.68 -16.49
CA ASP A 436 -5.93 6.57 -17.76
C ASP A 436 -4.58 5.87 -17.57
N LEU A 437 -3.86 6.20 -16.49
CA LEU A 437 -2.57 5.57 -16.16
C LEU A 437 -2.73 4.08 -15.86
N MET A 438 -3.78 3.71 -15.11
CA MET A 438 -4.06 2.30 -14.81
C MET A 438 -4.48 1.53 -16.07
N SER A 439 -5.35 2.11 -16.89
CA SER A 439 -5.76 1.52 -18.17
C SER A 439 -4.57 1.30 -19.11
N PHE A 440 -3.62 2.23 -19.16
CA PHE A 440 -2.39 2.09 -19.92
C PHE A 440 -1.52 0.93 -19.42
N ILE A 441 -1.27 0.83 -18.10
CA ILE A 441 -0.49 -0.26 -17.50
C ILE A 441 -1.14 -1.62 -17.78
N ILE A 442 -2.46 -1.70 -17.70
CA ILE A 442 -3.25 -2.90 -17.97
C ILE A 442 -3.15 -3.30 -19.45
N CYS A 443 -3.24 -2.36 -20.39
CA CYS A 443 -3.09 -2.63 -21.82
C CYS A 443 -1.68 -3.16 -22.15
N VAL A 444 -0.64 -2.61 -21.52
CA VAL A 444 0.74 -3.11 -21.66
C VAL A 444 0.87 -4.57 -21.16
N PHE A 445 0.27 -4.89 -20.01
CA PHE A 445 0.25 -6.25 -19.48
C PHE A 445 -0.53 -7.22 -20.38
N ALA A 446 -1.68 -6.79 -20.92
CA ALA A 446 -2.50 -7.58 -21.84
C ALA A 446 -1.77 -7.88 -23.16
N ILE A 447 -0.98 -6.94 -23.70
CA ILE A 447 -0.12 -7.17 -24.87
C ILE A 447 0.95 -8.22 -24.55
N PHE A 448 1.63 -8.09 -23.41
CA PHE A 448 2.64 -9.07 -22.99
C PHE A 448 2.06 -10.47 -22.84
N PHE A 449 0.86 -10.58 -22.22
CA PHE A 449 0.17 -11.84 -22.04
C PHE A 449 -0.32 -12.43 -23.38
N GLY A 450 -0.87 -11.60 -24.28
CA GLY A 450 -1.32 -12.02 -25.61
C GLY A 450 -0.17 -12.57 -26.48
N LEU A 451 0.99 -11.93 -26.47
CA LEU A 451 2.19 -12.40 -27.15
C LEU A 451 2.70 -13.74 -26.57
N ASN A 452 2.62 -13.91 -25.24
CA ASN A 452 2.98 -15.16 -24.58
C ASN A 452 2.03 -16.32 -24.95
N ILE A 453 0.73 -16.06 -25.11
CA ILE A 453 -0.26 -17.05 -25.59
C ILE A 453 0.01 -17.46 -27.04
N MET A 454 0.47 -16.55 -27.90
CA MET A 454 0.81 -16.83 -29.31
C MET A 454 2.02 -17.76 -29.48
N GLY A 455 2.72 -18.13 -28.38
CA GLY A 455 3.89 -19.00 -28.43
C GLY A 455 5.16 -18.29 -28.92
N LEU A 456 5.12 -16.97 -29.07
CA LEU A 456 6.29 -16.13 -29.30
C LEU A 456 7.08 -16.09 -27.99
N ASN A 457 8.18 -16.86 -27.92
CA ASN A 457 9.07 -16.99 -26.76
C ASN A 457 9.80 -15.67 -26.42
N ILE A 458 9.08 -14.62 -26.02
CA ILE A 458 9.64 -13.41 -25.41
C ILE A 458 10.26 -13.74 -24.03
N THR A 459 9.87 -14.86 -23.43
CA THR A 459 10.38 -15.41 -22.17
C THR A 459 11.85 -15.89 -22.21
N ARG A 460 12.59 -15.66 -23.29
CA ARG A 460 14.06 -15.82 -23.27
C ARG A 460 14.73 -14.91 -22.22
N PHE A 461 14.08 -13.81 -21.84
CA PHE A 461 14.50 -12.90 -20.75
C PHE A 461 14.23 -13.44 -19.34
N PHE A 462 13.25 -14.34 -19.14
CA PHE A 462 12.88 -14.90 -17.83
C PHE A 462 13.14 -16.41 -17.78
N LYS A 463 14.34 -16.84 -18.20
CA LYS A 463 14.73 -18.27 -18.19
C LYS A 463 14.89 -18.88 -16.78
N LYS A 464 14.49 -18.16 -15.73
CA LYS A 464 14.44 -18.61 -14.33
C LYS A 464 13.02 -18.57 -13.76
N GLN A 465 12.01 -19.06 -14.49
CA GLN A 465 10.66 -19.22 -13.92
C GLN A 465 10.05 -20.60 -14.22
N ASN A 466 10.62 -21.62 -13.58
CA ASN A 466 9.96 -22.92 -13.40
C ASN A 466 8.80 -22.87 -12.37
N GLY A 467 8.51 -21.70 -11.79
CA GLY A 467 7.56 -21.54 -10.67
C GLY A 467 6.08 -21.43 -11.05
N VAL A 468 5.71 -20.66 -12.09
CA VAL A 468 4.28 -20.36 -12.35
C VAL A 468 3.52 -21.55 -12.91
N LYS A 469 4.13 -22.32 -13.84
CA LYS A 469 3.57 -23.60 -14.30
C LYS A 469 3.40 -24.60 -13.14
N SER A 470 4.33 -24.60 -12.18
CA SER A 470 4.28 -25.46 -10.99
C SER A 470 3.18 -25.04 -10.01
N LEU A 471 2.95 -23.73 -9.81
CA LEU A 471 1.97 -23.21 -8.87
C LEU A 471 0.53 -23.50 -9.31
N ILE A 472 0.18 -23.15 -10.55
CA ILE A 472 -1.17 -23.38 -11.10
C ILE A 472 -1.48 -24.89 -11.15
N GLN A 473 -0.48 -25.71 -11.48
CA GLN A 473 -0.61 -27.16 -11.49
C GLN A 473 -0.78 -27.76 -10.09
N LYS A 474 -0.06 -27.25 -9.08
CA LYS A 474 -0.22 -27.64 -7.66
C LYS A 474 -1.59 -27.24 -7.10
N LEU A 475 -2.04 -26.01 -7.40
CA LEU A 475 -3.34 -25.49 -6.97
C LEU A 475 -4.50 -26.26 -7.63
N ALA A 476 -4.47 -26.42 -8.95
CA ALA A 476 -5.49 -27.18 -9.66
C ALA A 476 -5.54 -28.63 -9.17
N LYS A 477 -4.39 -29.30 -8.95
CA LYS A 477 -4.37 -30.69 -8.46
C LYS A 477 -4.92 -30.83 -7.04
N LYS A 478 -4.78 -29.81 -6.19
CA LYS A 478 -5.31 -29.78 -4.81
C LYS A 478 -6.81 -29.48 -4.78
N TYR A 479 -7.27 -28.48 -5.55
CA TYR A 479 -8.63 -27.95 -5.47
C TYR A 479 -9.61 -28.57 -6.49
N ALA A 480 -9.15 -29.16 -7.60
CA ALA A 480 -10.00 -29.77 -8.63
C ALA A 480 -10.74 -31.06 -8.17
N LYS A 481 -10.37 -31.63 -7.02
CA LYS A 481 -10.97 -32.87 -6.50
C LYS A 481 -12.30 -32.66 -5.77
N THR A 482 -12.58 -31.44 -5.31
CA THR A 482 -13.77 -31.11 -4.50
C THR A 482 -14.59 -30.01 -5.17
N TYR A 483 -15.93 -30.07 -5.07
CA TYR A 483 -16.82 -29.03 -5.61
C TYR A 483 -16.52 -27.64 -5.04
N VAL A 484 -16.26 -27.53 -3.73
CA VAL A 484 -15.84 -26.27 -3.08
C VAL A 484 -14.53 -25.76 -3.67
N GLY A 485 -13.57 -26.64 -3.90
CA GLY A 485 -12.30 -26.26 -4.53
C GLY A 485 -12.47 -25.77 -5.97
N ILE A 486 -13.42 -26.30 -6.74
CA ILE A 486 -13.73 -25.82 -8.10
C ILE A 486 -14.39 -24.43 -8.07
N ILE A 487 -15.25 -24.15 -7.09
CA ILE A 487 -15.83 -22.81 -6.88
C ILE A 487 -14.72 -21.80 -6.53
N VAL A 488 -13.85 -22.14 -5.56
CA VAL A 488 -12.71 -21.30 -5.17
C VAL A 488 -11.77 -21.07 -6.35
N LEU A 489 -11.57 -22.09 -7.19
CA LEU A 489 -10.76 -22.00 -8.39
C LEU A 489 -11.38 -21.02 -9.40
N GLY A 490 -12.69 -21.07 -9.62
CA GLY A 490 -13.42 -20.09 -10.45
C GLY A 490 -13.29 -18.66 -9.92
N PHE A 491 -13.42 -18.47 -8.61
CA PHE A 491 -13.28 -17.17 -7.95
C PHE A 491 -11.87 -16.59 -8.12
N LEU A 492 -10.83 -17.38 -7.87
CA LEU A 492 -9.44 -16.93 -8.02
C LEU A 492 -9.15 -16.55 -9.47
N PHE A 493 -9.64 -17.32 -10.43
CA PHE A 493 -9.32 -17.10 -11.83
C PHE A 493 -9.91 -15.84 -12.44
N TYR A 494 -11.00 -15.31 -11.90
CA TYR A 494 -11.49 -13.99 -12.30
C TYR A 494 -10.45 -12.89 -12.05
N PHE A 495 -9.77 -12.91 -10.90
CA PHE A 495 -8.70 -11.94 -10.58
C PHE A 495 -7.40 -12.16 -11.36
N LEU A 496 -7.19 -13.38 -11.86
CA LEU A 496 -6.03 -13.72 -12.69
C LEU A 496 -6.27 -13.48 -14.18
N ASP A 497 -7.46 -13.03 -14.59
CA ASP A 497 -7.78 -12.77 -15.99
C ASP A 497 -7.39 -11.32 -16.37
N PRO A 498 -6.23 -11.10 -17.04
CA PRO A 498 -5.83 -9.77 -17.48
C PRO A 498 -6.73 -9.23 -18.59
N CYS A 499 -7.54 -10.10 -19.21
CA CYS A 499 -8.52 -9.73 -20.21
C CYS A 499 -9.71 -8.97 -19.58
N VAL A 500 -9.99 -9.06 -18.26
CA VAL A 500 -11.17 -8.44 -17.63
C VAL A 500 -11.05 -6.91 -17.55
N ALA A 501 -9.85 -6.41 -17.27
CA ALA A 501 -9.66 -5.01 -16.93
C ALA A 501 -9.86 -4.02 -18.09
N PRO A 502 -9.37 -4.25 -19.33
CA PRO A 502 -9.68 -3.39 -20.48
C PRO A 502 -11.18 -3.33 -20.80
N PHE A 503 -11.89 -4.46 -20.64
CA PHE A 503 -13.33 -4.54 -20.86
C PHE A 503 -14.11 -3.78 -19.79
N PHE A 504 -13.69 -3.87 -18.53
CA PHE A 504 -14.28 -3.10 -17.44
C PHE A 504 -14.22 -1.60 -17.75
N PHE A 505 -13.06 -1.08 -18.16
CA PHE A 505 -12.91 0.33 -18.53
C PHE A 505 -13.80 0.78 -19.70
N ALA A 506 -13.98 -0.07 -20.71
CA ALA A 506 -14.84 0.23 -21.85
C ALA A 506 -16.34 0.33 -21.48
N VAL A 507 -16.77 -0.38 -20.42
CA VAL A 507 -18.18 -0.43 -19.99
C VAL A 507 -18.53 0.68 -19.01
N ILE A 508 -17.55 1.29 -18.34
CA ILE A 508 -17.75 2.35 -17.33
C ILE A 508 -18.66 3.50 -17.81
N PRO A 509 -18.45 4.13 -18.98
CA PRO A 509 -19.27 5.27 -19.41
C PRO A 509 -20.74 4.89 -19.63
N LEU A 510 -20.99 3.61 -19.93
CA LEU A 510 -22.33 3.06 -20.19
C LEU A 510 -23.15 2.91 -18.89
N VAL A 511 -22.45 2.64 -17.79
CA VAL A 511 -23.03 2.34 -16.47
C VAL A 511 -23.56 3.58 -15.76
N MET A 512 -23.04 4.77 -16.09
CA MET A 512 -23.43 6.04 -15.45
C MET A 512 -24.81 6.56 -15.86
N ASN A 513 -25.42 6.00 -16.91
CA ASN A 513 -26.64 6.55 -17.52
C ASN A 513 -27.91 5.71 -17.26
N VAL A 514 -27.79 4.55 -16.58
CA VAL A 514 -28.89 3.58 -16.39
C VAL A 514 -28.83 2.98 -14.98
N ASN A 515 -29.92 2.37 -14.52
CA ASN A 515 -29.97 1.57 -13.28
C ASN A 515 -28.85 0.52 -13.24
N PHE A 516 -27.80 0.80 -12.46
CA PHE A 516 -26.62 -0.04 -12.25
C PHE A 516 -26.95 -1.50 -11.97
N THR A 517 -27.91 -1.74 -11.07
CA THR A 517 -28.36 -3.08 -10.68
C THR A 517 -28.84 -3.91 -11.87
N LEU A 518 -29.57 -3.30 -12.80
CA LEU A 518 -30.09 -3.98 -13.99
C LEU A 518 -28.96 -4.35 -14.95
N ILE A 519 -27.96 -3.47 -15.11
CA ILE A 519 -26.77 -3.71 -15.93
C ILE A 519 -25.94 -4.87 -15.37
N VAL A 520 -25.66 -4.86 -14.05
CA VAL A 520 -24.90 -5.93 -13.40
C VAL A 520 -25.63 -7.26 -13.53
N LEU A 521 -26.95 -7.28 -13.36
CA LEU A 521 -27.75 -8.49 -13.57
C LEU A 521 -27.66 -8.98 -15.02
N ALA A 522 -27.83 -8.10 -16.00
CA ALA A 522 -27.74 -8.45 -17.42
C ALA A 522 -26.35 -8.99 -17.79
N PHE A 523 -25.30 -8.37 -17.28
CA PHE A 523 -23.92 -8.83 -17.42
C PHE A 523 -23.72 -10.23 -16.80
N CYS A 524 -24.19 -10.44 -15.57
CA CYS A 524 -24.15 -11.73 -14.88
C CYS A 524 -24.88 -12.84 -15.65
N PHE A 525 -26.04 -12.54 -16.24
CA PHE A 525 -26.75 -13.45 -17.13
C PHE A 525 -25.94 -13.77 -18.40
N GLY A 526 -25.29 -12.76 -18.97
CA GLY A 526 -24.37 -12.92 -20.10
C GLY A 526 -23.24 -13.90 -19.80
N VAL A 527 -22.58 -13.76 -18.64
CA VAL A 527 -21.48 -14.63 -18.20
C VAL A 527 -21.91 -16.09 -18.01
N MET A 528 -23.10 -16.31 -17.44
CA MET A 528 -23.62 -17.65 -17.14
C MET A 528 -23.97 -18.47 -18.38
N LEU A 529 -24.47 -17.82 -19.44
CA LEU A 529 -24.97 -18.52 -20.63
C LEU A 529 -23.88 -19.39 -21.32
N PRO A 530 -22.65 -18.90 -21.57
CA PRO A 530 -21.57 -19.72 -22.10
C PRO A 530 -21.16 -20.89 -21.19
N PHE A 531 -21.17 -20.73 -19.87
CA PHE A 531 -20.86 -21.85 -18.95
C PHE A 531 -21.90 -22.96 -19.05
N VAL A 532 -23.18 -22.63 -19.20
CA VAL A 532 -24.24 -23.62 -19.44
C VAL A 532 -24.00 -24.33 -20.77
N ILE A 533 -23.71 -23.58 -21.84
CA ILE A 533 -23.42 -24.15 -23.17
C ILE A 533 -22.22 -25.11 -23.09
N ILE A 534 -21.12 -24.68 -22.48
CA ILE A 534 -19.91 -25.50 -22.34
C ILE A 534 -20.18 -26.71 -21.46
N GLY A 535 -20.96 -26.56 -20.39
CA GLY A 535 -21.38 -27.67 -19.52
C GLY A 535 -22.17 -28.73 -20.29
N VAL A 536 -23.10 -28.32 -21.15
CA VAL A 536 -23.89 -29.25 -21.99
C VAL A 536 -22.99 -29.93 -23.03
N VAL A 537 -22.11 -29.18 -23.70
CA VAL A 537 -21.21 -29.73 -24.72
C VAL A 537 -20.21 -30.73 -24.12
N THR A 538 -19.62 -30.39 -22.99
CA THR A 538 -18.66 -31.25 -22.27
C THR A 538 -19.34 -32.46 -21.65
N GLY A 539 -20.59 -32.34 -21.22
CA GLY A 539 -21.39 -33.48 -20.75
C GLY A 539 -21.80 -34.43 -21.87
N SER A 540 -22.20 -33.90 -23.04
CA SER A 540 -22.85 -34.70 -24.10
C SER A 540 -21.87 -35.30 -25.12
N ILE A 541 -20.78 -34.61 -25.46
CA ILE A 541 -19.98 -34.95 -26.64
C ILE A 541 -18.48 -34.96 -26.31
N SER A 542 -18.09 -35.89 -25.44
CA SER A 542 -16.68 -36.09 -25.04
C SER A 542 -15.72 -36.34 -26.22
N LYS A 543 -16.21 -36.88 -27.35
CA LYS A 543 -15.44 -37.08 -28.59
C LYS A 543 -15.18 -35.79 -29.40
N LEU A 544 -16.12 -34.83 -29.41
CA LEU A 544 -15.99 -33.57 -30.16
C LEU A 544 -14.99 -32.63 -29.50
N VAL A 545 -14.99 -32.58 -28.16
CA VAL A 545 -14.00 -31.83 -27.36
C VAL A 545 -12.57 -32.31 -27.69
N ARG A 546 -12.37 -33.62 -27.88
CA ARG A 546 -11.07 -34.20 -28.29
C ARG A 546 -10.64 -33.80 -29.71
N SER A 547 -11.58 -33.58 -30.63
CA SER A 547 -11.31 -33.12 -32.01
C SER A 547 -10.93 -31.64 -32.07
N ILE A 548 -11.63 -30.79 -31.31
CA ILE A 548 -11.32 -29.36 -31.16
C ILE A 548 -9.92 -29.19 -30.54
N TYR A 549 -9.54 -30.09 -29.64
CA TYR A 549 -8.22 -30.13 -29.01
C TYR A 549 -7.06 -30.25 -30.01
N LYS A 550 -7.26 -30.89 -31.16
CA LYS A 550 -6.26 -31.01 -32.24
C LYS A 550 -5.86 -29.65 -32.81
N HIS A 551 -6.74 -28.66 -32.70
CA HIS A 551 -6.53 -27.30 -33.21
C HIS A 551 -6.24 -26.27 -32.11
N ARG A 552 -5.94 -26.71 -30.87
CA ARG A 552 -5.67 -25.82 -29.72
C ARG A 552 -4.63 -24.72 -30.02
N SER A 553 -3.58 -25.05 -30.78
CA SER A 553 -2.54 -24.09 -31.13
C SER A 553 -3.05 -22.97 -32.04
N LYS A 554 -3.98 -23.28 -32.96
CA LYS A 554 -4.58 -22.27 -33.85
C LYS A 554 -5.53 -21.36 -33.06
N LEU A 555 -6.28 -21.93 -32.11
CA LEU A 555 -7.14 -21.18 -31.20
C LEU A 555 -6.33 -20.23 -30.30
N HIS A 556 -5.20 -20.68 -29.74
CA HIS A 556 -4.30 -19.82 -28.97
C HIS A 556 -3.72 -18.68 -29.81
N MET A 557 -3.32 -18.95 -31.06
CA MET A 557 -2.78 -17.93 -31.96
C MET A 557 -3.83 -16.86 -32.33
N ILE A 558 -5.06 -17.26 -32.68
CA ILE A 558 -6.14 -16.33 -33.03
C ILE A 558 -6.54 -15.48 -31.84
N SER A 559 -6.72 -16.11 -30.68
CA SER A 559 -7.19 -15.46 -29.46
C SER A 559 -6.13 -14.50 -28.89
N GLY A 560 -4.85 -14.88 -28.90
CA GLY A 560 -3.74 -13.99 -28.54
C GLY A 560 -3.58 -12.81 -29.51
N SER A 561 -3.73 -13.03 -30.82
CA SER A 561 -3.68 -11.95 -31.81
C SER A 561 -4.80 -10.92 -31.61
N LEU A 562 -6.02 -11.39 -31.30
CA LEU A 562 -7.18 -10.52 -31.07
C LEU A 562 -6.99 -9.65 -29.81
N LEU A 563 -6.46 -10.22 -28.73
CA LEU A 563 -6.15 -9.49 -27.50
C LEU A 563 -5.10 -8.39 -27.73
N VAL A 564 -4.04 -8.69 -28.49
CA VAL A 564 -3.00 -7.70 -28.83
C VAL A 564 -3.57 -6.57 -29.68
N CYS A 565 -4.31 -6.88 -30.74
CA CYS A 565 -4.92 -5.86 -31.60
C CYS A 565 -5.89 -4.95 -30.84
N TYR A 566 -6.73 -5.51 -29.97
CA TYR A 566 -7.68 -4.73 -29.17
C TYR A 566 -6.98 -3.87 -28.12
N SER A 567 -5.94 -4.38 -27.47
CA SER A 567 -5.16 -3.63 -26.48
C SER A 567 -4.41 -2.45 -27.13
N ILE A 568 -3.89 -2.63 -28.35
CA ILE A 568 -3.27 -1.55 -29.13
C ILE A 568 -4.33 -0.51 -29.53
N TYR A 569 -5.51 -0.95 -29.98
CA TYR A 569 -6.61 -0.05 -30.33
C TYR A 569 -7.03 0.83 -29.14
N LEU A 570 -7.22 0.23 -27.96
CA LEU A 570 -7.53 0.96 -26.73
C LEU A 570 -6.41 1.92 -26.33
N MET A 571 -5.15 1.49 -26.43
CA MET A 571 -4.00 2.34 -26.11
C MET A 571 -3.92 3.57 -27.04
N ILE A 572 -4.27 3.42 -28.31
CA ILE A 572 -4.34 4.55 -29.25
C ILE A 572 -5.47 5.51 -28.86
N HIS A 573 -6.66 5.00 -28.53
CA HIS A 573 -7.80 5.82 -28.08
C HIS A 573 -7.59 6.47 -26.70
N LEU A 574 -6.68 5.96 -25.87
CA LEU A 574 -6.32 6.57 -24.59
C LEU A 574 -5.29 7.70 -24.76
N ILE A 575 -4.53 7.71 -25.86
CA ILE A 575 -3.48 8.70 -26.15
C ILE A 575 -3.99 9.87 -27.01
N PHE A 576 -4.95 9.59 -27.91
CA PHE A 576 -5.60 10.55 -28.82
C PHE A 576 -7.06 10.72 -28.46
#